data_AF-A0A7W0NU82-F1
#
_entry.id   AF-A0A7W0NU82-F1
#
_cell.length_a   1.000
_cell.length_b   1.000
_cell.length_c   1.000
_cell.angle_alpha   90.00
_cell.angle_beta   90.00
_cell.angle_gamma   90.00
#
_symmetry.space_group_name_H-M   'P 1'
#
loop_
_entity.id
_entity.type
_entity.pdbx_description
1 polymer ?
#
loop_
_entity_poly.entity_id
_entity_poly.type
_entity_poly.pdbx_seq_one_letter_code
_entity_poly.pdbx_strand_id
1 'polypeptide(L)'
;MFSDLPGGTLIREGLSDLQNGRHTVAACLIEIARGRFVQSGLLPERDSAPRLLDPELRLYRLLRAEGGDAYSRYNSLLRELASFQGAFERQKKLTR
;
A
#
# COMPACT_ATOMS: atom_id res chain seq x y z
N MET A 1 13.25 -2.37 7.22
CA MET A 1 12.48 -3.56 7.66
C MET A 1 11.61 -4.15 6.56
N PHE A 2 11.00 -3.37 5.66
CA PHE A 2 10.23 -3.94 4.52
C PHE A 2 11.02 -4.10 3.23
N SER A 3 12.11 -3.35 3.02
CA SER A 3 12.84 -3.28 1.74
C SER A 3 13.33 -4.62 1.19
N ASP A 4 13.46 -5.63 2.05
CA ASP A 4 13.88 -6.99 1.68
C ASP A 4 12.72 -7.85 1.13
N LEU A 5 11.48 -7.34 1.19
CA LEU A 5 10.29 -7.96 0.63
C LEU A 5 9.92 -7.31 -0.72
N PRO A 6 9.37 -8.07 -1.69
CA PRO A 6 8.80 -7.51 -2.91
C PRO A 6 7.79 -6.40 -2.57
N GLY A 7 7.89 -5.22 -3.19
CA GLY A 7 7.03 -4.07 -2.89
C GLY A 7 7.32 -3.34 -1.58
N GLY A 8 8.34 -3.76 -0.82
CA GLY A 8 8.64 -3.20 0.50
C GLY A 8 9.00 -1.72 0.52
N THR A 9 9.67 -1.23 -0.53
CA THR A 9 9.97 0.20 -0.71
C THR A 9 8.68 1.01 -0.83
N LEU A 10 7.73 0.54 -1.64
CA LEU A 10 6.44 1.17 -1.86
C LEU A 10 5.60 1.21 -0.57
N ILE A 11 5.68 0.15 0.24
CA ILE A 11 5.00 0.11 1.54
C ILE A 11 5.59 1.15 2.50
N ARG A 12 6.92 1.20 2.61
CA ARG A 12 7.60 2.17 3.47
C ARG A 12 7.30 3.61 3.06
N GLU A 13 7.32 3.89 1.77
CA GLU A 13 6.97 5.20 1.21
C GLU A 13 5.52 5.56 1.52
N GLY A 14 4.58 4.64 1.26
CA GLY A 14 3.16 4.88 1.49
C GLY A 14 2.82 5.13 2.96
N LEU A 15 3.46 4.41 3.88
CA LEU A 15 3.28 4.64 5.32
C LEU A 15 3.80 6.03 5.73
N SER A 16 4.96 6.43 5.22
CA SER A 16 5.51 7.77 5.45
C SER A 16 4.60 8.85 4.87
N ASP A 17 4.09 8.66 3.66
CA ASP A 17 3.18 9.60 3.02
C ASP A 17 1.88 9.76 3.82
N LEU A 18 1.27 8.67 4.28
CA LEU A 18 0.08 8.71 5.13
C LEU A 18 0.31 9.47 6.42
N GLN A 19 1.43 9.21 7.12
CA GLN A 19 1.77 9.91 8.36
C GLN A 19 1.94 11.42 8.14
N ASN A 20 2.39 11.83 6.95
CA ASN A 20 2.53 13.23 6.57
C ASN A 20 1.28 13.81 5.91
N GLY A 21 0.16 13.07 5.85
CA GLY A 21 -1.07 13.51 5.19
C GLY A 21 -0.93 13.70 3.67
N ARG A 22 0.08 13.09 3.05
CA ARG A 22 0.31 13.15 1.60
C ARG A 22 -0.54 12.11 0.88
N HIS A 23 -1.15 12.53 -0.22
CA HIS A 23 -2.05 11.71 -1.02
C HIS A 23 -1.36 11.23 -2.31
N THR A 24 -0.41 10.31 -2.15
CA THR A 24 0.40 9.77 -3.25
C THR A 24 -0.12 8.41 -3.73
N VAL A 25 0.46 7.89 -4.82
CA VAL A 25 0.23 6.52 -5.29
C VAL A 25 0.50 5.50 -4.18
N ALA A 26 1.64 5.63 -3.49
CA ALA A 26 2.02 4.73 -2.41
C ALA A 26 1.05 4.81 -1.22
N ALA A 27 0.64 6.01 -0.81
CA ALA A 27 -0.34 6.20 0.26
C ALA A 27 -1.71 5.57 -0.09
N CYS A 28 -2.16 5.72 -1.33
CA CYS A 28 -3.41 5.12 -1.79
C CYS A 28 -3.36 3.58 -1.70
N LEU A 29 -2.23 2.96 -2.04
CA LEU A 29 -2.05 1.51 -1.94
C LEU A 29 -2.12 1.01 -0.49
N ILE A 30 -1.54 1.75 0.46
CA ILE A 30 -1.67 1.40 1.88
C ILE A 30 -3.14 1.45 2.34
N GLU A 31 -3.90 2.47 1.94
CA GLU A 31 -5.32 2.56 2.28
C GLU A 31 -6.15 1.45 1.64
N ILE A 32 -5.90 1.12 0.37
CA ILE A 32 -6.57 -0.01 -0.31
C ILE A 32 -6.33 -1.32 0.45
N ALA A 33 -5.10 -1.55 0.92
CA ALA A 33 -4.73 -2.74 1.67
C ALA A 33 -4.98 -2.64 3.19
N ARG A 34 -5.49 -1.53 3.71
CA ARG A 34 -5.52 -1.25 5.16
C ARG A 34 -6.17 -2.38 5.95
N GLY A 35 -7.33 -2.87 5.50
CA GLY A 35 -8.04 -3.96 6.17
C GLY A 35 -7.19 -5.22 6.33
N ARG A 36 -6.44 -5.61 5.28
CA ARG A 36 -5.51 -6.75 5.34
C ARG A 36 -4.29 -6.47 6.22
N PHE A 37 -3.77 -5.25 6.19
CA PHE A 37 -2.65 -4.86 7.04
C PHE A 37 -3.02 -4.81 8.52
N VAL A 38 -4.25 -4.45 8.86
CA VAL A 38 -4.77 -4.57 10.22
C VAL A 38 -4.87 -6.05 10.63
N GLN A 39 -5.46 -6.90 9.79
CA GLN A 39 -5.58 -8.34 10.06
C GLN A 39 -4.22 -9.03 10.20
N SER A 40 -3.24 -8.64 9.38
CA SER A 40 -1.88 -9.18 9.46
C SER A 40 -1.06 -8.56 10.58
N GLY A 41 -1.58 -7.56 11.30
CA GLY A 41 -0.89 -6.84 12.38
C GLY A 41 0.28 -5.98 11.90
N LEU A 42 0.29 -5.58 10.63
CA LEU A 42 1.21 -4.58 10.09
C LEU A 42 0.77 -3.16 10.49
N LEU A 43 -0.54 -2.92 10.50
CA LEU A 43 -1.15 -1.66 10.96
C LEU A 43 -1.96 -1.89 12.22
N PRO A 44 -2.01 -0.92 13.14
CA PRO A 44 -2.92 -0.99 14.28
C PRO A 44 -4.36 -0.82 13.81
N GLU A 45 -5.30 -1.48 14.50
CA GLU A 45 -6.74 -1.35 14.23
C GLU A 45 -7.24 0.08 14.43
N ARG A 46 -6.67 0.78 15.42
CA ARG A 46 -6.85 2.21 15.65
C ARG A 46 -5.55 2.94 15.33
N ASP A 47 -5.54 3.58 14.19
CA ASP A 47 -4.46 4.44 13.70
C ASP A 47 -4.93 5.90 13.76
N SER A 48 -4.02 6.82 14.12
CA SER A 48 -4.28 8.27 14.11
C SER A 48 -4.05 8.89 12.74
N ALA A 49 -3.51 8.14 11.78
CA ALA A 49 -3.25 8.63 10.43
C ALA A 49 -4.56 9.00 9.71
N PRO A 50 -4.56 10.09 8.92
CA PRO A 50 -5.69 10.46 8.09
C PRO A 50 -6.09 9.34 7.13
N ARG A 51 -7.39 9.08 7.00
CA ARG A 51 -7.93 8.14 6.03
C ARG A 51 -8.10 8.84 4.68
N LEU A 52 -7.68 8.18 3.60
CA LEU A 52 -8.06 8.65 2.27
C LEU A 52 -9.45 8.15 1.91
N LEU A 53 -10.28 9.07 1.42
CA LEU A 53 -11.55 8.76 0.79
C LEU A 53 -11.30 8.27 -0.64
N ASP A 54 -12.01 7.22 -1.03
CA ASP A 54 -11.95 6.59 -2.35
C ASP A 54 -10.51 6.34 -2.87
N PRO A 55 -9.67 5.60 -2.11
CA PRO A 55 -8.25 5.47 -2.42
C PRO A 55 -7.99 4.82 -3.79
N GLU A 56 -8.85 3.91 -4.26
CA GLU A 56 -8.76 3.32 -5.60
C GLU A 56 -9.00 4.36 -6.71
N LEU A 57 -10.05 5.17 -6.57
CA LEU A 57 -10.37 6.23 -7.54
C LEU A 57 -9.26 7.29 -7.57
N ARG A 58 -8.73 7.65 -6.41
CA ARG A 58 -7.63 8.60 -6.30
C ARG A 58 -6.34 8.05 -6.91
N LEU A 59 -6.00 6.79 -6.64
CA LEU A 59 -4.89 6.09 -7.29
C LEU A 59 -5.02 6.16 -8.81
N TYR A 60 -6.20 5.80 -9.34
CA TYR A 60 -6.43 5.82 -10.78
C TYR A 60 -6.26 7.23 -11.37
N ARG A 61 -6.76 8.28 -10.69
CA ARG A 61 -6.57 9.69 -11.12
C ARG A 61 -5.10 10.10 -11.16
N LEU A 62 -4.30 9.73 -10.15
CA LEU A 62 -2.86 10.02 -10.12
C LEU A 62 -2.14 9.35 -11.30
N LEU A 63 -2.41 8.06 -11.52
CA LEU A 63 -1.82 7.31 -12.63
C LEU A 63 -2.21 7.88 -14.00
N ARG A 64 -3.46 8.36 -14.15
CA ARG A 64 -3.92 9.02 -15.37
C ARG A 64 -3.21 10.36 -15.61
N ALA A 65 -2.93 11.13 -14.56
CA ALA A 65 -2.25 12.41 -14.66
C ALA A 65 -0.78 12.28 -15.09
N GLU A 66 -0.13 11.18 -14.71
CA GLU A 66 1.25 10.86 -15.12
C GLU A 66 1.36 10.38 -16.59
N GLY A 67 0.21 10.07 -17.23
CA GLY A 67 0.15 9.62 -18.61
C GLY A 67 0.49 8.14 -18.81
N GLY A 68 0.46 7.71 -20.08
CA GLY A 68 0.62 6.31 -20.47
C GLY A 68 -0.59 5.43 -20.13
N ASP A 69 -0.36 4.12 -20.01
CA ASP A 69 -1.39 3.15 -19.70
C ASP A 69 -1.63 3.05 -18.18
N ALA A 70 -2.47 3.94 -17.67
CA ALA A 70 -2.85 3.96 -16.25
C ALA A 70 -3.50 2.65 -15.78
N TYR A 71 -4.22 1.92 -16.65
CA TYR A 71 -4.87 0.67 -16.28
C TYR A 71 -3.86 -0.45 -16.07
N SER A 72 -2.90 -0.59 -17.00
CA SER A 72 -1.79 -1.54 -16.84
C SER A 72 -0.95 -1.24 -15.60
N ARG A 73 -0.68 0.05 -15.33
CA ARG A 73 0.07 0.47 -14.13
C ARG A 73 -0.71 0.17 -12.85
N TYR A 74 -2.00 0.47 -12.82
CA TYR A 74 -2.89 0.14 -11.71
C TYR A 74 -2.84 -1.35 -11.37
N ASN A 75 -3.03 -2.21 -12.38
CA ASN A 75 -3.01 -3.65 -12.19
C ASN A 75 -1.64 -4.17 -11.74
N SER A 76 -0.55 -3.58 -12.23
CA SER A 76 0.80 -3.93 -11.78
C SER A 76 1.02 -3.61 -10.30
N LEU A 77 0.58 -2.43 -9.85
CA LEU A 77 0.70 -2.04 -8.44
C LEU A 77 -0.14 -2.93 -7.52
N LEU A 78 -1.34 -3.31 -7.93
CA LEU A 78 -2.17 -4.25 -7.15
C LEU A 78 -1.52 -5.64 -7.03
N ARG A 79 -0.90 -6.14 -8.10
CA ARG A 79 -0.16 -7.42 -8.05
C ARG A 79 1.06 -7.33 -7.14
N GLU A 80 1.81 -6.23 -7.19
CA GLU A 80 2.95 -5.98 -6.31
C GLU A 80 2.52 -5.92 -4.84
N LEU A 81 1.42 -5.22 -4.55
CA LEU A 81 0.81 -5.16 -3.22
C LEU A 81 0.38 -6.54 -2.71
N ALA A 82 -0.24 -7.35 -3.56
CA ALA A 82 -0.62 -8.72 -3.21
C ALA A 82 0.61 -9.63 -2.96
N SER A 83 1.68 -9.46 -3.75
CA SER A 83 2.94 -10.17 -3.56
C SER A 83 3.59 -9.83 -2.22
N PHE A 84 3.64 -8.52 -1.88
CA PHE A 84 4.11 -8.05 -0.57
C PHE A 84 3.32 -8.69 0.57
N GLN A 85 1.99 -8.64 0.51
CA GLN A 85 1.11 -9.22 1.54
C GLN A 85 1.42 -10.69 1.77
N GLY A 86 1.51 -11.49 0.70
CA GLY A 86 1.84 -12.90 0.81
C GLY A 86 3.25 -13.14 1.38
N ALA A 87 4.24 -12.33 1.00
CA ALA A 87 5.60 -12.44 1.53
C ALA A 87 5.66 -12.09 3.02
N PHE A 88 4.98 -11.01 3.42
CA PHE A 88 4.90 -10.57 4.81
C PHE A 88 4.20 -11.59 5.71
N GLU A 89 3.08 -12.16 5.26
CA GLU A 89 2.38 -13.23 6.00
C GLU A 89 3.26 -14.47 6.19
N ARG A 90 4.00 -14.88 5.15
CA ARG A 90 4.96 -15.99 5.26
C ARG A 90 6.08 -15.68 6.25
N GLN A 91 6.65 -14.48 6.19
CA GLN A 91 7.69 -14.05 7.12
C GLN A 91 7.18 -14.07 8.57
N LYS A 92 5.98 -13.55 8.84
CA LYS A 92 5.38 -13.58 10.18
C LYS A 92 5.15 -14.99 10.71
N LYS A 93 4.77 -15.95 9.85
CA LYS A 93 4.61 -17.36 10.25
C LYS A 93 5.95 -18.02 10.64
N LEU A 94 7.04 -17.63 10.01
CA LEU A 94 8.39 -18.16 10.30
C LEU A 94 8.99 -17.60 11.59
N THR A 95 8.52 -16.44 12.06
CA THR A 95 9.02 -15.77 13.27
C THR A 95 8.13 -16.02 14.51
N ARG A 96 7.12 -16.89 14.39
CA ARG A 96 6.24 -17.34 15.49
C ARG A 96 6.58 -18.78 15.87
#